data_AF-A0A1H9Y1L6-F1
#
_entry.id   AF-A0A1H9Y1L6-F1
#
_cell.length_a   1.000
_cell.length_b   1.000
_cell.length_c   1.000
_cell.angle_alpha   90.00
_cell.angle_beta   90.00
_cell.angle_gamma   90.00
#
_symmetry.space_group_name_H-M   'P 1'
#
loop_
_entity.id
_entity.type
_entity.pdbx_description
1 polymer ?
#
loop_
_entity_poly.entity_id
_entity_poly.type
_entity_poly.pdbx_seq_one_letter_code
_entity_poly.pdbx_strand_id
1 'polypeptide(L)' 'MPKVLKIMLFWTLVFPTIITIFRIITDYILGKEIEMLSYSAVFLGIAAAGLIFAGPLNYLISKSKED' A
#
# COMPACT_ATOMS: atom_id res chain seq x y z
N MET A 1 15.43 -13.30 -1.37
CA MET A 1 14.56 -12.68 -2.39
C MET A 1 15.29 -11.52 -3.05
N PRO A 2 15.09 -11.29 -4.36
CA PRO A 2 15.57 -10.09 -5.05
C PRO A 2 15.12 -8.81 -4.31
N LYS A 3 15.99 -7.79 -4.25
CA LYS A 3 15.71 -6.53 -3.55
C LYS A 3 14.42 -5.87 -4.06
N VAL A 4 14.21 -5.90 -5.37
CA VAL A 4 13.01 -5.38 -6.04
C VAL A 4 11.75 -6.13 -5.60
N LEU A 5 11.81 -7.46 -5.55
CA LEU A 5 10.68 -8.28 -5.11
C LEU A 5 10.28 -7.97 -3.66
N LYS A 6 11.27 -7.79 -2.76
CA LYS A 6 10.99 -7.40 -1.37
C LYS A 6 10.29 -6.04 -1.28
N ILE A 7 10.71 -5.08 -2.10
CA ILE A 7 10.12 -3.75 -2.17
C ILE A 7 8.69 -3.81 -2.74
N MET A 8 8.47 -4.55 -3.83
CA MET A 8 7.13 -4.76 -4.39
C MET A 8 6.18 -5.40 -3.38
N LEU A 9 6.60 -6.46 -2.69
CA LEU A 9 5.78 -7.12 -1.67
C LEU A 9 5.47 -6.19 -0.49
N PHE A 10 6.43 -5.36 -0.06
CA PHE A 10 6.18 -4.37 0.97
C PHE A 10 5.09 -3.37 0.55
N TRP A 11 5.20 -2.80 -0.65
CA TRP A 11 4.23 -1.83 -1.19
C TRP A 11 2.86 -2.46 -1.54
N THR A 12 2.81 -3.77 -1.79
CA THR A 12 1.59 -4.49 -2.19
C THR A 12 0.83 -5.10 -1.02
N LEU A 13 1.51 -5.42 0.10
CA LEU A 13 0.89 -6.14 1.21
C LEU A 13 0.98 -5.35 2.51
N VAL A 14 2.19 -4.95 2.90
CA VAL A 14 2.42 -4.31 4.21
C VAL A 14 1.81 -2.91 4.22
N PHE A 15 2.13 -2.11 3.21
CA PHE A 15 1.65 -0.73 3.13
C PHE A 15 0.11 -0.63 3.01
N PRO A 16 -0.57 -1.42 2.14
CA PRO A 16 -2.04 -1.44 2.09
C PRO A 16 -2.68 -1.90 3.39
N THR A 17 -2.08 -2.89 4.07
CA THR A 17 -2.57 -3.34 5.39
C THR A 17 -2.57 -2.20 6.39
N ILE A 18 -1.46 -1.46 6.49
CA ILE A 18 -1.32 -0.33 7.40
C ILE A 18 -2.39 0.74 7.10
N ILE A 19 -2.56 1.12 5.83
CA ILE A 19 -3.57 2.13 5.44
C ILE A 19 -4.99 1.64 5.75
N THR A 20 -5.28 0.38 5.51
CA THR A 20 -6.60 -0.21 5.79
C THR A 20 -6.89 -0.20 7.28
N ILE A 21 -5.92 -0.54 8.12
CA ILE A 21 -6.05 -0.46 9.60
C ILE A 21 -6.32 0.98 10.03
N PHE A 22 -5.55 1.95 9.53
CA PHE A 22 -5.78 3.36 9.85
C PHE A 22 -7.17 3.83 9.42
N ARG A 23 -7.66 3.35 8.27
CA ARG A 23 -9.00 3.68 7.80
C ARG A 23 -10.07 3.13 8.74
N ILE A 24 -9.96 1.88 9.17
CA ILE A 24 -10.88 1.25 10.13
C ILE A 24 -10.88 2.03 11.46
N ILE A 25 -9.70 2.37 11.97
CA ILE A 25 -9.57 3.16 13.21
C ILE A 25 -10.25 4.53 13.05
N THR A 26 -10.05 5.19 11.91
CA THR A 26 -10.67 6.50 11.64
C THR A 26 -12.17 6.40 11.58
N ASP A 27 -12.71 5.40 10.86
CA ASP A 27 -14.15 5.21 10.73
C ASP A 27 -14.78 4.83 12.08
N TYR A 28 -14.07 4.06 12.93
CA TYR A 28 -14.48 3.79 14.32
C TYR A 28 -14.53 5.05 15.18
N ILE A 29 -13.50 5.91 15.15
CA ILE A 29 -13.45 7.17 15.93
C ILE A 29 -14.56 8.13 15.49
N LEU A 30 -14.89 8.14 14.19
CA LEU A 30 -15.93 9.01 13.62
C LEU A 30 -17.35 8.44 13.77
N GLY A 31 -17.52 7.27 14.40
CA GLY A 31 -18.83 6.64 14.59
C GLY A 31 -19.51 6.21 13.29
N LYS A 32 -18.74 5.95 12.23
CA LYS A 32 -19.26 5.48 10.95
C LYS A 32 -19.53 3.98 11.00
N GLU A 33 -20.49 3.54 10.18
CA GLU A 33 -20.78 2.12 10.03
C GLU A 33 -19.58 1.37 9.44
N ILE A 34 -19.19 0.28 10.09
CA ILE A 34 -18.02 -0.52 9.72
C ILE A 34 -18.44 -1.54 8.66
N GLU A 35 -18.28 -1.17 7.38
CA GLU A 35 -18.58 -2.05 6.26
C GLU A 35 -17.31 -2.76 5.77
N MET A 36 -17.18 -4.05 6.11
CA MET A 36 -16.01 -4.88 5.80
C MET A 36 -15.63 -4.89 4.30
N LEU A 37 -16.62 -4.86 3.41
CA LEU A 37 -16.41 -4.85 1.96
C LEU A 37 -15.81 -3.54 1.45
N SER A 38 -16.09 -2.42 2.11
CA SER A 38 -15.51 -1.13 1.76
C SER A 38 -13.99 -1.13 1.98
N TYR A 39 -13.53 -1.75 3.08
CA TYR A 39 -12.11 -1.85 3.39
C TYR A 39 -11.35 -2.77 2.44
N SER A 40 -12.00 -3.81 1.89
CA SER A 40 -11.35 -4.67 0.90
C SER A 40 -11.09 -3.91 -0.40
N ALA A 41 -12.01 -3.05 -0.84
CA ALA A 41 -11.80 -2.18 -2.00
C ALA A 41 -10.63 -1.21 -1.78
N VAL A 42 -10.52 -0.61 -0.58
CA VAL A 42 -9.38 0.25 -0.20
C VAL A 42 -8.07 -0.54 -0.23
N PHE A 43 -8.04 -1.71 0.40
CA PHE A 43 -6.85 -2.57 0.42
C PHE A 43 -6.40 -2.94 -1.01
N LEU A 44 -7.33 -3.43 -1.83
CA LEU A 44 -7.04 -3.90 -3.18
C LEU A 44 -6.59 -2.77 -4.10
N GLY A 45 -7.19 -1.57 -3.99
CA GLY A 45 -6.78 -0.41 -4.77
C GLY A 45 -5.32 0.00 -4.49
N ILE A 46 -4.93 0.03 -3.21
CA ILE A 46 -3.56 0.39 -2.83
C ILE A 46 -2.60 -0.75 -3.17
N ALA A 47 -3.00 -2.02 -2.99
CA ALA A 47 -2.20 -3.17 -3.37
C ALA A 47 -1.90 -3.20 -4.87
N ALA A 48 -2.91 -2.92 -5.72
CA ALA A 48 -2.73 -2.80 -7.16
C ALA A 48 -1.77 -1.66 -7.53
N ALA A 49 -1.89 -0.50 -6.85
CA ALA A 49 -0.94 0.59 -7.02
C ALA A 49 0.49 0.18 -6.61
N GLY A 50 0.64 -0.58 -5.52
CA GLY A 50 1.93 -1.15 -5.10
C GLY A 50 2.57 -2.03 -6.17
N LEU A 51 1.80 -2.88 -6.85
CA LEU A 51 2.31 -3.72 -7.93
C LEU A 51 2.73 -2.92 -9.16
N ILE A 52 1.93 -1.91 -9.55
CA ILE A 52 2.13 -1.14 -10.77
C ILE A 52 3.26 -0.11 -10.60
N PHE A 53 3.28 0.60 -9.47
CA PHE A 53 4.14 1.77 -9.29
C PHE A 53 5.42 1.48 -8.50
N ALA A 54 5.52 0.39 -7.72
CA ALA A 54 6.73 0.13 -6.92
C ALA A 54 7.99 -0.08 -7.76
N GLY A 55 7.89 -0.69 -8.94
CA GLY A 55 9.00 -0.87 -9.87
C GLY A 55 9.55 0.48 -10.39
N PRO A 56 8.71 1.30 -11.05
CA PRO A 56 9.08 2.64 -11.49
C PRO A 56 9.61 3.53 -10.35
N LEU A 57 8.96 3.53 -9.18
CA LEU A 57 9.41 4.29 -8.02
C LEU A 57 10.80 3.86 -7.55
N ASN A 58 11.04 2.55 -7.46
CA ASN A 58 12.35 2.04 -7.05
C ASN A 58 13.44 2.37 -8.07
N TYR A 59 13.13 2.35 -9.37
CA TYR A 59 14.06 2.80 -10.41
C TYR A 59 14.43 4.26 -10.24
N LEU A 60 13.44 5.15 -10.07
CA LEU A 60 13.67 6.58 -9.87
C LEU A 60 14.52 6.86 -8.62
N ILE A 61 14.23 6.17 -7.50
CA ILE A 61 14.99 6.30 -6.25
C ILE A 61 16.43 5.78 -6.40
N SER A 62 16.63 4.72 -7.19
CA SER A 62 17.98 4.21 -7.46
C SER A 62 18.77 5.21 -8.31
N LYS A 63 18.14 5.73 -9.36
CA LYS A 63 18.74 6.72 -10.26
C LYS A 63 19.12 8.00 -9.52
N SER A 64 18.24 8.51 -8.64
CA SER A 64 18.51 9.73 -7.86
C SER A 64 19.66 9.61 -6.85
N LYS A 65 20.26 8.43 -6.68
CA LYS A 65 21.43 8.19 -5.82
C LYS A 65 22.71 7.98 -6.63
N GLU A 66 22.59 7.82 -7.95
CA GLU A 66 23.71 7.76 -8.88
C GLU A 66 24.14 9.17 -9.34
N ASP A 67 23.25 10.15 -9.23
CA ASP A 67 23.52 11.59 -9.36
C ASP A 67 23.92 12.22 -8.01
#